data_AF-A0A1W1DRJ2-F1
#
_entry.id   AF-A0A1W1DRJ2-F1
#
_cell.length_a   1.000
_cell.length_b   1.000
_cell.length_c   1.000
_cell.angle_alpha   90.00
_cell.angle_beta   90.00
_cell.angle_gamma   90.00
#
_symmetry.space_group_name_H-M   'P 1'
#
loop_
_entity.id
_entity.type
_entity.pdbx_description
1 polymer ?
#
loop_
_entity_poly.entity_id
_entity_poly.type
_entity_poly.pdbx_seq_one_letter_code
_entity_poly.pdbx_strand_id
1 'polypeptide(L)' 'MKIAGQFSVRGFPTVIAFIRGEEVDRFHSAQTHDFVRNFIDQNLEKF' A
#
# COMPACT_ATOMS: atom_id res chain seq x y z
N MET A 1 -6.95 14.75 -11.48
CA MET A 1 -6.78 13.58 -10.59
C MET A 1 -6.30 14.04 -9.23
N LYS A 2 -7.19 14.19 -8.24
CA LYS A 2 -6.79 14.75 -6.93
C LYS A 2 -6.09 13.70 -6.06
N ILE A 3 -6.71 12.55 -5.83
CA ILE A 3 -6.18 11.55 -4.89
C ILE A 3 -5.00 10.73 -5.43
N ALA A 4 -5.05 10.27 -6.68
CA ALA A 4 -3.95 9.52 -7.29
C ALA A 4 -2.69 10.39 -7.47
N GLY A 5 -2.87 11.67 -7.80
CA GLY A 5 -1.77 12.64 -7.87
C GLY A 5 -1.19 12.97 -6.49
N GLN A 6 -2.06 13.15 -5.48
CA GLN A 6 -1.64 13.38 -4.09
C GLN A 6 -0.75 12.25 -3.56
N PHE A 7 -1.07 10.99 -3.87
CA PHE A 7 -0.28 9.83 -3.44
C PHE A 7 0.72 9.34 -4.49
N SER A 8 1.04 10.18 -5.48
CA SER A 8 2.03 9.87 -6.53
C SER A 8 1.87 8.47 -7.14
N VAL A 9 0.64 8.03 -7.39
CA VAL A 9 0.34 6.72 -7.99
C VAL A 9 0.81 6.74 -9.45
N ARG A 10 1.84 5.94 -9.78
CA ARG A 10 2.46 5.90 -11.12
C ARG A 10 2.25 4.59 -11.89
N GLY A 11 1.48 3.65 -11.34
CA GLY A 11 1.22 2.35 -11.97
C GLY A 11 0.04 1.63 -11.34
N PHE A 12 -0.45 0.60 -12.01
CA PHE A 12 -1.57 -0.22 -11.53
C PHE A 12 -1.20 -1.71 -11.50
N PRO A 13 -1.74 -2.48 -10.53
CA PRO A 13 -2.35 -1.99 -9.29
C PRO A 13 -1.30 -1.30 -8.39
N THR A 14 -1.74 -0.33 -7.58
CA THR A 14 -0.96 0.25 -6.48
C THR A 14 -1.78 0.10 -5.20
N VAL A 15 -1.15 -0.40 -4.14
CA VAL A 15 -1.76 -0.54 -2.81
C VAL A 15 -0.90 0.25 -1.82
N ILE A 16 -1.54 1.01 -0.96
CA ILE A 16 -0.90 1.88 0.03
C ILE A 16 -1.51 1.55 1.39
N ALA A 17 -0.67 1.28 2.39
CA ALA A 17 -1.07 1.08 3.77
C ALA A 17 -1.00 2.41 4.54
N PHE A 18 -2.05 2.70 5.31
CA PHE A 18 -2.15 3.88 6.15
C PHE A 18 -2.40 3.49 7.61
N ILE A 19 -1.70 4.14 8.54
CA ILE A 19 -1.94 4.02 9.99
C ILE A 19 -2.03 5.44 10.56
N ARG A 20 -3.14 5.74 11.25
CA ARG A 20 -3.41 7.07 11.84
C ARG A 20 -3.28 8.24 10.85
N GLY A 21 -3.56 8.00 9.57
CA GLY A 21 -3.48 9.01 8.51
C GLY A 21 -2.13 9.12 7.81
N GLU A 22 -1.10 8.40 8.28
CA GLU A 22 0.24 8.39 7.69
C GLU A 22 0.44 7.18 6.78
N GLU A 23 1.08 7.38 5.64
CA GLU A 23 1.51 6.30 4.74
C GLU A 23 2.67 5.54 5.37
N VAL A 24 2.48 4.25 5.65
CA VAL A 24 3.49 3.42 6.35
C VAL A 24 4.14 2.38 5.44
N ASP A 25 3.53 2.09 4.29
CA ASP A 25 4.02 1.12 3.31
C ASP A 25 3.23 1.20 2.00
N ARG A 26 3.82 0.69 0.92
CA ARG A 26 3.14 0.57 -0.38
C ARG A 26 3.78 -0.48 -1.27
N PHE A 27 2.98 -1.06 -2.16
CA PHE A 27 3.47 -1.87 -3.25
C PHE A 27 2.81 -1.54 -4.58
N HIS A 28 3.47 -1.96 -5.66
CA HIS A 28 3.01 -1.79 -7.03
C HIS A 28 2.99 -3.13 -7.76
N SER A 29 2.30 -3.13 -8.91
CA SER A 29 2.16 -4.27 -9.81
C SER A 29 1.37 -5.43 -9.18
N ALA A 30 1.02 -6.41 -10.01
CA ALA A 30 0.38 -7.62 -9.53
C ALA A 30 1.32 -8.35 -8.57
N GLN A 31 0.78 -8.77 -7.43
CA GLN A 31 1.50 -9.51 -6.41
C GLN A 31 0.80 -10.84 -6.16
N THR A 32 1.56 -11.81 -5.64
CA THR A 32 0.98 -13.10 -5.25
C THR A 32 0.09 -12.95 -4.02
N HIS A 33 -0.82 -13.90 -3.83
CA HIS A 33 -1.68 -13.93 -2.64
C HIS A 33 -0.84 -13.91 -1.34
N ASP A 34 0.22 -14.69 -1.28
CA ASP A 34 1.08 -14.77 -0.09
C ASP A 34 1.84 -13.47 0.17
N PHE A 35 2.26 -12.76 -0.89
CA PHE A 35 2.83 -11.42 -0.74
C PHE A 35 1.83 -10.47 -0.09
N VAL A 36 0.58 -10.45 -0.57
CA VAL A 36 -0.46 -9.55 -0.03
C VAL A 36 -0.74 -9.87 1.44
N ARG A 37 -0.80 -11.15 1.82
CA ARG A 37 -0.94 -11.56 3.22
C ARG A 37 0.22 -11.07 4.08
N ASN A 38 1.45 -11.33 3.66
CA ASN A 38 2.64 -10.90 4.39
C ASN A 38 2.71 -9.36 4.49
N PHE A 39 2.31 -8.65 3.44
CA PHE A 39 2.22 -7.19 3.46
C PHE A 39 1.24 -6.69 4.53
N ILE A 40 0.09 -7.34 4.69
CA ILE A 40 -0.86 -7.00 5.75
C ILE A 40 -0.26 -7.31 7.13
N ASP A 41 0.27 -8.52 7.32
CA ASP A 41 0.82 -8.97 8.62
C ASP A 41 1.96 -8.05 9.10
N GLN A 42 2.89 -7.68 8.20
CA GLN A 42 4.00 -6.76 8.51
C GLN A 42 3.53 -5.36 8.89
N ASN A 43 2.40 -4.90 8.34
CA ASN A 43 1.88 -3.57 8.61
C ASN A 43 0.99 -3.55 9.86
N LEU A 44 0.38 -4.67 10.26
CA LEU A 44 -0.33 -4.80 11.53
C LEU A 44 0.60 -4.60 12.74
N GLU A 45 1.88 -5.00 12.64
CA GLU A 45 2.88 -4.79 13.69
C GLU A 45 3.24 -3.30 13.91
N LYS A 46 2.85 -2.41 12.98
CA LYS A 46 3.16 -0.96 13.03
C LYS A 46 2.05 -0.12 13.69
N PHE A 47 0.94 -0.72 14.14
CA PHE A 47 -0.20 -0.03 14.78
C PHE A 47 0.08 0.37 16.24
#